data_AF-A0A4Y3QVV6-F1
#
_entry.id   AF-A0A4Y3QVV6-F1
#
_cell.length_a   1.000
_cell.length_b   1.000
_cell.length_c   1.000
_cell.angle_alpha   90.00
_cell.angle_beta   90.00
_cell.angle_gamma   90.00
#
_symmetry.space_group_name_H-M   'P 1'
#
loop_
_entity.id
_entity.type
_entity.pdbx_description
1 polymer ?
#
loop_
_entity_poly.entity_id
_entity_poly.type
_entity_poly.pdbx_seq_one_letter_code
_entity_poly.pdbx_strand_id
1 'polypeptide(L)'
;MGASSPHGFVVVRGRGYRPEQVDGRVTDLNEEREAAWERVAQLTALAEEQAQEAERLRGIAASMPPQTYEALGARAQGLLATAEAEAEALRAAAEGEAQEVTEQAQTEADRIRDAARDASARQRTEAEAAAERTVEEASERADELRADARAYAERLVREAAEALQEMSRQCAALLEQQEEEQAAEAEALDRELAQQEAATDARVVEMEDRGERVLAEARRTYSEAEEAARHRAEDASAQGEELLAQARVREEGIQRETERVLREHDERTEELRRHMAHVRSSLAALTGRAGEVPDEEVEAVEAVEDVAPSASLPGGGAQGGAGQD
;
A
#
# COMPACT_ATOMS: atom_id res chain seq x y z
N MET A 1 -6.65 46.48 29.66
CA MET A 1 -6.73 47.93 29.86
C MET A 1 -5.68 48.27 30.89
N GLY A 2 -4.56 48.87 30.46
CA GLY A 2 -3.48 49.23 31.38
C GLY A 2 -3.98 50.32 32.33
N ALA A 3 -3.63 50.23 33.61
CA ALA A 3 -3.87 51.31 34.57
C ALA A 3 -3.26 52.58 33.98
N SER A 4 -4.10 53.56 33.65
CA SER A 4 -3.63 54.88 33.22
C SER A 4 -3.34 55.68 34.48
N SER A 5 -2.18 56.33 34.51
CA SER A 5 -1.89 57.33 35.54
C SER A 5 -3.00 58.40 35.55
N PRO A 6 -3.32 59.00 36.72
CA PRO A 6 -4.21 60.17 36.82
C PRO A 6 -3.74 61.34 35.95
N HIS A 7 -2.44 61.39 35.63
CA HIS A 7 -1.77 62.44 34.88
C HIS A 7 -1.60 62.11 33.39
N GLY A 8 -2.29 61.06 32.89
CA GLY A 8 -2.33 60.73 31.46
C GLY A 8 -1.15 59.91 30.94
N PHE A 9 -0.28 59.41 31.82
CA PHE A 9 0.80 58.49 31.42
C PHE A 9 0.25 57.08 31.17
N VAL A 10 0.67 56.51 30.04
CA VAL A 10 0.28 55.16 29.62
C VAL A 10 1.27 54.14 30.16
N VAL A 11 0.79 53.17 30.94
CA VAL A 11 1.62 52.08 31.46
C VAL A 11 1.82 51.02 30.37
N VAL A 12 3.05 50.90 29.89
CA VAL A 12 3.48 49.86 28.94
C VAL A 12 4.08 48.66 29.68
N ARG A 13 3.84 47.44 29.16
CA ARG A 13 4.45 46.22 29.69
C ARG A 13 5.95 46.22 29.33
N GLY A 14 6.83 46.40 30.32
CA GLY A 14 8.28 46.40 30.10
C GLY A 14 9.06 47.11 31.20
N ARG A 15 10.30 47.52 30.90
CA ARG A 15 11.14 48.38 31.76
C ARG A 15 10.69 49.84 31.60
N GLY A 16 9.86 50.31 32.52
CA GLY A 16 9.50 51.72 32.68
C GLY A 16 9.77 52.20 34.10
N TYR A 17 9.75 53.52 34.31
CA TYR A 17 9.73 54.07 35.67
C TYR A 17 8.53 53.51 36.44
N ARG A 18 8.70 53.29 37.75
CA ARG A 18 7.61 52.78 38.58
C ARG A 18 6.46 53.78 38.53
N PRO A 19 5.25 53.39 38.05
CA PRO A 19 4.13 54.32 37.90
C PRO A 19 3.84 55.09 39.19
N GLU A 20 3.87 54.40 40.32
CA GLU A 20 3.66 54.99 41.65
C GLU A 20 4.66 56.13 41.98
N GLN A 21 5.92 56.00 41.54
CA GLN A 21 6.96 57.02 41.78
C GLN A 21 6.78 58.24 40.88
N VAL A 22 6.41 58.01 39.61
CA VAL A 22 6.14 59.08 38.65
C VAL A 22 4.89 59.85 39.08
N ASP A 23 3.83 59.13 39.42
CA ASP A 23 2.57 59.71 39.87
C ASP A 23 2.74 60.51 41.16
N GLY A 24 3.51 59.98 42.13
CA GLY A 24 3.89 60.71 43.33
C GLY A 24 4.61 62.01 43.00
N ARG A 25 5.68 61.94 42.18
CA ARG A 25 6.47 63.13 41.85
C ARG A 25 5.69 64.19 41.07
N VAL A 26 4.81 63.77 40.16
CA VAL A 26 3.97 64.70 39.39
C VAL A 26 2.89 65.33 40.26
N THR A 27 2.40 64.60 41.25
CA THR A 27 1.48 65.14 42.26
C THR A 27 2.17 66.23 43.09
N ASP A 28 3.37 65.95 43.62
CA ASP A 28 4.15 66.93 44.39
C ASP A 28 4.41 68.21 43.57
N LEU A 29 4.80 68.07 42.29
CA LEU A 29 5.04 69.22 41.41
C LEU A 29 3.77 70.03 41.12
N ASN A 30 2.62 69.37 40.99
CA ASN A 30 1.34 70.07 40.80
C ASN A 30 0.94 70.83 42.06
N GLU A 31 1.13 70.24 43.25
CA GLU A 31 0.89 70.91 44.54
C GLU A 31 1.79 72.13 44.72
N GLU A 32 3.09 72.00 44.41
CA GLU A 32 4.03 73.12 44.42
C GLU A 32 3.60 74.25 43.46
N ARG A 33 3.15 73.89 42.25
CA ARG A 33 2.65 74.86 41.25
C ARG A 33 1.40 75.59 41.76
N GLU A 34 0.43 74.85 42.30
CA GLU A 34 -0.81 75.42 42.81
C GLU A 34 -0.55 76.35 44.01
N ALA A 35 0.31 75.94 44.95
CA ALA A 35 0.72 76.78 46.06
C ALA A 35 1.43 78.07 45.60
N ALA A 36 2.26 77.98 44.56
CA ALA A 36 2.90 79.15 43.96
C ALA A 36 1.87 80.09 43.30
N TRP A 37 0.89 79.55 42.57
CA TRP A 37 -0.19 80.32 41.96
C TRP A 37 -1.09 81.00 42.98
N GLU A 38 -1.45 80.30 44.06
CA GLU A 38 -2.25 80.88 45.14
C GLU A 38 -1.49 82.04 45.79
N ARG A 39 -0.18 81.88 46.03
CA ARG A 39 0.65 82.95 46.58
C ARG A 39 0.75 84.15 45.65
N VAL A 40 0.87 83.94 44.33
CA VAL A 40 0.82 85.03 43.34
C VAL A 40 -0.52 85.75 43.38
N ALA A 41 -1.64 85.03 43.44
CA ALA A 41 -2.96 85.63 43.54
C ALA A 41 -3.14 86.46 44.82
N GLN A 42 -2.70 85.93 45.98
CA GLN A 42 -2.74 86.64 47.26
C GLN A 42 -1.91 87.93 47.24
N LEU A 43 -0.69 87.87 46.71
CA LEU A 43 0.18 89.05 46.60
C LEU A 43 -0.37 90.08 45.61
N THR A 44 -0.96 89.64 44.50
CA THR A 44 -1.59 90.53 43.52
C THR A 44 -2.77 91.26 44.13
N ALA A 45 -3.66 90.55 44.84
CA ALA A 45 -4.80 91.15 45.53
C ALA A 45 -4.37 92.17 46.59
N LEU A 46 -3.33 91.85 47.38
CA LEU A 46 -2.78 92.78 48.37
C LEU A 46 -2.19 94.04 47.72
N ALA A 47 -1.48 93.88 46.59
CA ALA A 47 -0.94 95.02 45.85
C ALA A 47 -2.06 95.91 45.28
N GLU A 48 -3.14 95.32 44.77
CA GLU A 48 -4.32 96.07 44.31
C GLU A 48 -5.01 96.81 45.45
N GLU A 49 -5.21 96.17 46.61
CA GLU A 49 -5.80 96.81 47.80
C GLU A 49 -4.96 98.03 48.25
N GLN A 50 -3.64 97.86 48.33
CA GLN A 50 -2.75 98.96 48.71
C GLN A 50 -2.73 100.08 47.67
N ALA A 51 -2.82 99.76 46.37
CA ALA A 51 -2.90 100.75 45.32
C ALA A 51 -4.20 101.59 45.41
N GLN A 52 -5.34 100.94 45.65
CA GLN A 52 -6.63 101.61 45.83
C GLN A 52 -6.63 102.52 47.07
N GLU A 53 -6.08 102.04 48.19
CA GLU A 53 -5.97 102.82 49.41
C GLU A 53 -5.05 104.04 49.23
N ALA A 54 -3.91 103.86 48.55
CA ALA A 54 -3.02 104.96 48.21
C ALA A 54 -3.72 106.01 47.31
N GLU A 55 -4.52 105.57 46.34
CA GLU A 55 -5.28 106.47 45.47
C GLU A 55 -6.39 107.22 46.23
N ARG A 56 -7.11 106.55 47.13
CA ARG A 56 -8.07 107.19 48.05
C ARG A 56 -7.40 108.27 48.89
N LEU A 57 -6.24 107.96 49.50
CA LEU A 57 -5.47 108.91 50.30
C LEU A 57 -4.97 110.10 49.47
N ARG A 58 -4.50 109.87 48.24
CA ARG A 58 -4.13 110.95 47.29
C ARG A 58 -5.33 111.83 46.95
N GLY A 59 -6.51 111.25 46.70
CA GLY A 59 -7.72 111.99 46.41
C GLY A 59 -8.15 112.90 47.57
N ILE A 60 -8.07 112.40 48.81
CA ILE A 60 -8.31 113.20 50.02
C ILE A 60 -7.28 114.33 50.11
N ALA A 61 -5.99 114.05 49.90
CA ALA A 61 -4.94 115.05 49.91
C ALA A 61 -5.14 116.14 48.85
N ALA A 62 -5.51 115.77 47.63
CA ALA A 62 -5.75 116.70 46.51
C ALA A 62 -7.01 117.57 46.71
N SER A 63 -7.99 117.10 47.49
CA SER A 63 -9.19 117.88 47.83
C SER A 63 -8.93 118.99 48.86
N MET A 64 -7.80 118.94 49.55
CA MET A 64 -7.37 119.98 50.48
C MET A 64 -6.68 121.11 49.69
N PRO A 65 -6.92 122.40 50.02
CA PRO A 65 -6.18 123.50 49.39
C PRO A 65 -4.66 123.31 49.59
N PRO A 66 -3.82 123.70 48.63
CA PRO A 66 -2.37 123.63 48.80
C PRO A 66 -1.97 124.45 50.03
N GLN A 67 -1.54 123.75 51.08
CA GLN A 67 -1.17 124.38 52.34
C GLN A 67 0.24 124.93 52.22
N THR A 68 0.35 126.22 51.90
CA THR A 68 1.66 126.90 51.79
C THR A 68 2.23 127.30 53.16
N TYR A 69 1.46 127.12 54.24
CA TYR A 69 1.80 127.50 55.62
C TYR A 69 2.31 128.94 55.78
N GLU A 70 1.99 129.85 54.84
CA GLU A 70 2.38 131.26 54.87
C GLU A 70 1.97 131.95 56.18
N ALA A 71 0.78 131.64 56.68
CA ALA A 71 0.24 132.20 57.93
C ALA A 71 1.02 131.79 59.19
N LEU A 72 1.86 130.74 59.13
CA LEU A 72 2.71 130.26 60.23
C LEU A 72 4.16 130.76 60.13
N GLY A 73 4.49 131.53 59.09
CA GLY A 73 5.79 132.18 58.90
C GLY A 73 6.85 131.34 58.17
N ALA A 74 7.98 131.98 57.82
CA ALA A 74 9.03 131.42 56.96
C ALA A 74 9.62 130.08 57.45
N ARG A 75 9.58 129.82 58.76
CA ARG A 75 10.05 128.54 59.34
C ARG A 75 9.14 127.37 58.94
N ALA A 76 7.82 127.58 58.87
CA ALA A 76 6.88 126.53 58.48
C ALA A 76 6.97 126.21 56.98
N GLN A 77 7.18 127.22 56.14
CA GLN A 77 7.47 127.05 54.71
C GLN A 77 8.76 126.28 54.45
N GLY A 78 9.83 126.58 55.20
CA GLY A 78 11.08 125.84 55.13
C GLY A 78 10.90 124.35 55.48
N LEU A 79 10.09 124.04 56.50
CA LEU A 79 9.78 122.67 56.87
C LEU A 79 8.97 121.93 55.79
N LEU A 80 7.99 122.58 55.17
CA LEU A 80 7.24 122.00 54.05
C LEU A 80 8.17 121.68 52.87
N ALA A 81 9.00 122.63 52.45
CA ALA A 81 9.93 122.43 51.34
C ALA A 81 10.92 121.27 51.61
N THR A 82 11.41 121.15 52.85
CA THR A 82 12.23 120.00 53.25
C THR A 82 11.45 118.69 53.18
N ALA A 83 10.20 118.67 53.66
CA ALA A 83 9.37 117.46 53.64
C ALA A 83 9.02 117.00 52.21
N GLU A 84 8.75 117.94 51.30
CA GLU A 84 8.49 117.64 49.89
C GLU A 84 9.74 117.08 49.20
N ALA A 85 10.91 117.67 49.45
CA ALA A 85 12.18 117.17 48.94
C ALA A 85 12.52 115.78 49.49
N GLU A 86 12.27 115.53 50.77
CA GLU A 86 12.42 114.19 51.37
C GLU A 86 11.43 113.18 50.77
N ALA A 87 10.17 113.57 50.53
CA ALA A 87 9.17 112.69 49.93
C ALA A 87 9.47 112.36 48.45
N GLU A 88 10.07 113.28 47.69
CA GLU A 88 10.57 113.01 46.34
C GLU A 88 11.78 112.09 46.37
N ALA A 89 12.74 112.33 47.27
CA ALA A 89 13.91 111.48 47.44
C ALA A 89 13.53 110.05 47.85
N LEU A 90 12.57 109.89 48.77
CA LEU A 90 12.06 108.59 49.19
C LEU A 90 11.34 107.84 48.07
N ARG A 91 10.56 108.54 47.22
CA ARG A 91 9.91 107.92 46.06
C ARG A 91 10.91 107.44 45.03
N ALA A 92 11.88 108.27 44.68
CA ALA A 92 12.95 107.88 43.76
C ALA A 92 13.77 106.68 44.29
N ALA A 93 14.05 106.66 45.59
CA ALA A 93 14.72 105.52 46.22
C ALA A 93 13.88 104.24 46.17
N ALA A 94 12.58 104.32 46.51
CA ALA A 94 11.68 103.17 46.47
C ALA A 94 11.47 102.62 45.05
N GLU A 95 11.39 103.48 44.03
CA GLU A 95 11.30 103.08 42.63
C GLU A 95 12.59 102.37 42.18
N GLY A 96 13.76 102.90 42.58
CA GLY A 96 15.05 102.26 42.32
C GLY A 96 15.16 100.88 42.96
N GLU A 97 14.82 100.75 44.24
CA GLU A 97 14.83 99.47 44.96
C GLU A 97 13.86 98.45 44.33
N ALA A 98 12.65 98.87 43.95
CA ALA A 98 11.67 98.00 43.29
C ALA A 98 12.17 97.50 41.92
N GLN A 99 12.85 98.36 41.17
CA GLN A 99 13.46 97.99 39.90
C GLN A 99 14.61 96.98 40.11
N GLU A 100 15.51 97.22 41.07
CA GLU A 100 16.59 96.29 41.40
C GLU A 100 16.07 94.90 41.81
N VAL A 101 15.05 94.84 42.67
CA VAL A 101 14.42 93.57 43.08
C VAL A 101 13.80 92.86 41.88
N THR A 102 13.16 93.59 40.97
CA THR A 102 12.53 93.02 39.77
C THR A 102 13.59 92.45 38.82
N GLU A 103 14.67 93.17 38.56
CA GLU A 103 15.78 92.72 37.70
C GLU A 103 16.50 91.50 38.30
N GLN A 104 16.69 91.46 39.62
CA GLN A 104 17.23 90.31 40.33
C GLN A 104 16.31 89.08 40.20
N ALA A 105 15.01 89.26 40.40
CA ALA A 105 14.03 88.18 40.28
C ALA A 105 13.94 87.63 38.84
N GLN A 106 14.01 88.50 37.82
CA GLN A 106 14.05 88.09 36.41
C GLN A 106 15.31 87.28 36.09
N THR A 107 16.47 87.78 36.52
CA THR A 107 17.74 87.07 36.32
C THR A 107 17.72 85.68 36.95
N GLU A 108 17.17 85.54 38.15
CA GLU A 108 17.08 84.24 38.82
C GLU A 108 16.05 83.32 38.15
N ALA A 109 14.91 83.85 37.72
CA ALA A 109 13.91 83.10 36.97
C ALA A 109 14.47 82.54 35.64
N ASP A 110 15.28 83.34 34.93
CA ASP A 110 15.92 82.91 33.69
C ASP A 110 16.97 81.82 33.95
N ARG A 111 17.79 81.96 35.00
CA ARG A 111 18.75 80.91 35.43
C ARG A 111 18.05 79.59 35.75
N ILE A 112 16.97 79.63 36.50
CA ILE A 112 16.19 78.43 36.85
C ILE A 112 15.61 77.79 35.58
N ARG A 113 15.08 78.61 34.66
CA ARG A 113 14.51 78.12 33.40
C ARG A 113 15.55 77.44 32.51
N ASP A 114 16.73 78.04 32.38
CA ASP A 114 17.82 77.48 31.58
C ASP A 114 18.39 76.21 32.21
N ALA A 115 18.58 76.19 33.55
CA ALA A 115 19.00 74.99 34.26
C ALA A 115 17.99 73.83 34.10
N ALA A 116 16.68 74.13 34.18
CA ALA A 116 15.63 73.13 33.96
C ALA A 116 15.62 72.60 32.52
N ARG A 117 15.83 73.48 31.53
CA ARG A 117 15.94 73.11 30.11
C ARG A 117 17.14 72.19 29.87
N ASP A 118 18.31 72.54 30.40
CA ASP A 118 19.53 71.74 30.27
C ASP A 118 19.40 70.37 30.95
N ALA A 119 18.83 70.33 32.15
CA ALA A 119 18.58 69.08 32.86
C ALA A 119 17.61 68.17 32.07
N SER A 120 16.53 68.74 31.52
CA SER A 120 15.59 68.00 30.67
C SER A 120 16.26 67.46 29.40
N ALA A 121 17.08 68.27 28.73
CA ALA A 121 17.80 67.84 27.54
C ALA A 121 18.77 66.68 27.83
N ARG A 122 19.55 66.76 28.92
CA ARG A 122 20.44 65.66 29.34
C ARG A 122 19.67 64.39 29.65
N GLN A 123 18.58 64.50 30.40
CA GLN A 123 17.73 63.36 30.74
C GLN A 123 17.13 62.70 29.49
N ARG A 124 16.77 63.48 28.47
CA ARG A 124 16.30 62.97 27.19
C ARG A 124 17.39 62.23 26.43
N THR A 125 18.58 62.81 26.27
CA THR A 125 19.71 62.15 25.60
C THR A 125 20.10 60.84 26.30
N GLU A 126 20.13 60.83 27.64
CA GLU A 126 20.41 59.61 28.42
C GLU A 126 19.33 58.54 28.23
N ALA A 127 18.06 58.93 28.22
CA ALA A 127 16.95 58.01 28.00
C ALA A 127 16.94 57.45 26.56
N GLU A 128 17.22 58.27 25.55
CA GLU A 128 17.36 57.87 24.15
C GLU A 128 18.52 56.86 24.00
N ALA A 129 19.70 57.14 24.55
CA ALA A 129 20.84 56.23 24.52
C ALA A 129 20.60 54.92 25.32
N ALA A 130 19.80 54.96 26.39
CA ALA A 130 19.41 53.74 27.11
C ALA A 130 18.40 52.90 26.32
N ALA A 131 17.47 53.55 25.62
CA ALA A 131 16.50 52.88 24.75
C ALA A 131 17.19 52.22 23.54
N GLU A 132 18.11 52.93 22.88
CA GLU A 132 18.91 52.40 21.77
C GLU A 132 19.69 51.16 22.19
N ARG A 133 20.45 51.22 23.30
CA ARG A 133 21.16 50.05 23.84
C ARG A 133 20.23 48.87 24.14
N THR A 134 19.05 49.14 24.70
CA THR A 134 18.08 48.07 25.00
C THR A 134 17.57 47.40 23.71
N VAL A 135 17.36 48.17 22.64
CA VAL A 135 16.93 47.65 21.34
C VAL A 135 18.05 46.86 20.66
N GLU A 136 19.29 47.33 20.73
CA GLU A 136 20.47 46.64 20.23
C GLU A 136 20.65 45.29 20.93
N GLU A 137 20.70 45.28 22.28
CA GLU A 137 20.81 44.06 23.09
C GLU A 137 19.67 43.06 22.78
N ALA A 138 18.43 43.55 22.65
CA ALA A 138 17.29 42.71 22.31
C ALA A 138 17.39 42.12 20.90
N SER A 139 17.93 42.88 19.94
CA SER A 139 18.10 42.44 18.55
C SER A 139 19.22 41.40 18.45
N GLU A 140 20.36 41.64 19.09
CA GLU A 140 21.45 40.67 19.19
C GLU A 140 20.98 39.35 19.80
N ARG A 141 20.24 39.42 20.92
CA ARG A 141 19.65 38.24 21.57
C ARG A 141 18.69 37.48 20.64
N ALA A 142 17.90 38.20 19.85
CA ALA A 142 16.96 37.60 18.91
C ALA A 142 17.69 36.91 17.74
N ASP A 143 18.78 37.51 17.25
CA ASP A 143 19.60 36.95 16.17
C ASP A 143 20.38 35.72 16.64
N GLU A 144 20.94 35.73 17.86
CA GLU A 144 21.52 34.56 18.51
C GLU A 144 20.51 33.40 18.57
N LEU A 145 19.31 33.66 19.10
CA LEU A 145 18.26 32.64 19.22
C LEU A 145 17.86 32.06 17.86
N ARG A 146 17.81 32.91 16.82
CA ARG A 146 17.52 32.47 15.45
C ARG A 146 18.64 31.62 14.87
N ALA A 147 19.90 32.00 15.10
CA ALA A 147 21.06 31.24 14.66
C ALA A 147 21.09 29.86 15.32
N ASP A 148 20.88 29.80 16.65
CA ASP A 148 20.81 28.55 17.42
C ASP A 148 19.67 27.65 16.93
N ALA A 149 18.47 28.21 16.75
CA ALA A 149 17.31 27.45 16.26
C ALA A 149 17.54 26.89 14.85
N ARG A 150 18.18 27.67 13.97
CA ARG A 150 18.54 27.23 12.62
C ARG A 150 19.59 26.11 12.65
N ALA A 151 20.65 26.27 13.43
CA ALA A 151 21.69 25.25 13.56
C ALA A 151 21.12 23.94 14.12
N TYR A 152 20.21 24.03 15.11
CA TYR A 152 19.50 22.89 15.65
C TYR A 152 18.62 22.20 14.59
N ALA A 153 17.84 22.96 13.82
CA ALA A 153 17.01 22.41 12.76
C ALA A 153 17.84 21.74 11.65
N GLU A 154 18.94 22.37 11.21
CA GLU A 154 19.86 21.79 10.22
C GLU A 154 20.49 20.48 10.72
N ARG A 155 20.84 20.42 12.00
CA ARG A 155 21.34 19.18 12.63
C ARG A 155 20.28 18.09 12.65
N LEU A 156 19.05 18.39 13.07
CA LEU A 156 17.95 17.41 13.07
C LEU A 156 17.65 16.87 11.67
N VAL A 157 17.63 17.73 10.65
CA VAL A 157 17.39 17.31 9.27
C VAL A 157 18.52 16.38 8.80
N ARG A 158 19.78 16.68 9.13
CA ARG A 158 20.92 15.83 8.80
C ARG A 158 20.83 14.47 9.49
N GLU A 159 20.62 14.45 10.81
CA GLU A 159 20.48 13.22 11.59
C GLU A 159 19.33 12.35 11.06
N ALA A 160 18.18 12.96 10.72
CA ALA A 160 17.03 12.25 10.15
C ALA A 160 17.33 11.69 8.75
N ALA A 161 18.03 12.44 7.90
CA ALA A 161 18.42 12.00 6.56
C ALA A 161 19.41 10.83 6.62
N GLU A 162 20.40 10.89 7.51
CA GLU A 162 21.35 9.80 7.75
C GLU A 162 20.63 8.54 8.25
N ALA A 163 19.71 8.68 9.22
CA ALA A 163 18.91 7.56 9.72
C ALA A 163 18.04 6.92 8.62
N LEU A 164 17.42 7.73 7.75
CA LEU A 164 16.62 7.24 6.63
C LEU A 164 17.49 6.50 5.61
N GLN A 165 18.68 7.02 5.29
CA GLN A 165 19.61 6.35 4.37
C GLN A 165 20.07 5.00 4.93
N GLU A 166 20.37 4.94 6.23
CA GLU A 166 20.77 3.70 6.88
C GLU A 166 19.64 2.67 6.87
N MET A 167 18.42 3.05 7.25
CA MET A 167 17.25 2.16 7.16
C MET A 167 17.00 1.70 5.73
N SER A 168 17.15 2.58 4.74
CA SER A 168 16.97 2.22 3.33
C SER A 168 17.99 1.18 2.87
N ARG A 169 19.26 1.30 3.29
CA ARG A 169 20.30 0.30 3.03
C ARG A 169 19.98 -1.03 3.69
N GLN A 170 19.53 -1.02 4.94
CA GLN A 170 19.15 -2.23 5.67
C GLN A 170 17.96 -2.92 5.01
N CYS A 171 16.92 -2.17 4.62
CA CYS A 171 15.78 -2.73 3.89
C CYS A 171 16.20 -3.32 2.53
N ALA A 172 17.08 -2.64 1.79
CA ALA A 172 17.59 -3.16 0.52
C ALA A 172 18.37 -4.47 0.71
N ALA A 173 19.24 -4.54 1.71
CA ALA A 173 19.99 -5.76 2.02
C ALA A 173 19.07 -6.92 2.45
N LEU A 174 18.03 -6.64 3.24
CA LEU A 174 17.02 -7.64 3.62
C LEU A 174 16.21 -8.14 2.42
N LEU A 175 15.87 -7.26 1.47
CA LEU A 175 15.19 -7.64 0.24
C LEU A 175 16.08 -8.51 -0.66
N GLU A 176 17.34 -8.13 -0.83
CA GLU A 176 18.32 -8.92 -1.60
C GLU A 176 18.50 -10.32 -0.99
N GLN A 177 18.67 -10.41 0.34
CA GLN A 177 18.73 -11.70 1.03
C GLN A 177 17.45 -12.52 0.82
N GLN A 178 16.27 -11.90 0.89
CA GLN A 178 15.01 -12.60 0.66
C GLN A 178 14.91 -13.13 -0.78
N GLU A 179 15.34 -12.34 -1.77
CA GLU A 179 15.36 -12.75 -3.18
C GLU A 179 16.33 -13.92 -3.41
N GLU A 180 17.51 -13.89 -2.78
CA GLU A 180 18.47 -15.00 -2.83
C GLU A 180 17.91 -16.28 -2.20
N GLU A 181 17.28 -16.18 -1.01
CA GLU A 181 16.64 -17.31 -0.34
C GLU A 181 15.51 -17.90 -1.20
N GLN A 182 14.64 -17.06 -1.78
CA GLN A 182 13.57 -17.51 -2.66
C GLN A 182 14.10 -18.16 -3.94
N ALA A 183 15.15 -17.60 -4.55
CA ALA A 183 15.78 -18.20 -5.72
C ALA A 183 16.39 -19.56 -5.40
N ALA A 184 17.06 -19.69 -4.26
CA ALA A 184 17.63 -20.97 -3.81
C ALA A 184 16.55 -22.02 -3.52
N GLU A 185 15.42 -21.64 -2.91
CA GLU A 185 14.27 -22.51 -2.69
C GLU A 185 13.63 -22.94 -4.02
N ALA A 186 13.45 -22.01 -4.97
CA ALA A 186 12.93 -22.31 -6.30
C ALA A 186 13.85 -23.29 -7.07
N GLU A 187 15.15 -23.04 -7.08
CA GLU A 187 16.12 -23.96 -7.70
C GLU A 187 16.14 -25.34 -7.03
N ALA A 188 15.90 -25.41 -5.71
CA ALA A 188 15.80 -26.68 -4.99
C ALA A 188 14.53 -27.44 -5.40
N LEU A 189 13.40 -26.75 -5.48
CA LEU A 189 12.13 -27.33 -5.92
C LEU A 189 12.20 -27.80 -7.37
N ASP A 190 12.77 -27.00 -8.28
CA ASP A 190 12.95 -27.37 -9.69
C ASP A 190 13.82 -28.62 -9.84
N ARG A 191 14.89 -28.74 -9.03
CA ARG A 191 15.74 -29.94 -9.01
C ARG A 191 14.99 -31.16 -8.48
N GLU A 192 14.13 -30.99 -7.47
CA GLU A 192 13.31 -32.08 -6.94
C GLU A 192 12.27 -32.53 -7.99
N LEU A 193 11.57 -31.60 -8.62
CA LEU A 193 10.60 -31.87 -9.68
C LEU A 193 11.27 -32.59 -10.86
N ALA A 194 12.43 -32.11 -11.33
CA ALA A 194 13.17 -32.77 -12.40
C ALA A 194 13.60 -34.20 -12.04
N GLN A 195 13.94 -34.47 -10.77
CA GLN A 195 14.23 -35.83 -10.30
C GLN A 195 12.98 -36.71 -10.28
N GLN A 196 11.84 -36.18 -9.85
CA GLN A 196 10.56 -36.90 -9.82
C GLN A 196 10.06 -37.20 -11.24
N GLU A 197 10.19 -36.25 -12.17
CA GLU A 197 9.89 -36.41 -13.59
C GLU A 197 10.77 -37.50 -14.20
N ALA A 198 12.10 -37.42 -14.04
CA ALA A 198 13.02 -38.43 -14.55
C ALA A 198 12.75 -39.83 -13.97
N ALA A 199 12.39 -39.93 -12.68
CA ALA A 199 12.02 -41.19 -12.05
C ALA A 199 10.69 -41.75 -12.60
N THR A 200 9.75 -40.87 -12.94
CA THR A 200 8.46 -41.26 -13.54
C THR A 200 8.66 -41.71 -14.98
N ASP A 201 9.42 -40.98 -15.78
CA ASP A 201 9.78 -41.34 -17.15
C ASP A 201 10.49 -42.69 -17.20
N ALA A 202 11.45 -42.94 -16.30
CA ALA A 202 12.12 -44.22 -16.20
C ALA A 202 11.16 -45.38 -15.90
N ARG A 203 10.16 -45.17 -15.03
CA ARG A 203 9.12 -46.16 -14.74
C ARG A 203 8.18 -46.40 -15.93
N VAL A 204 7.83 -45.34 -16.67
CA VAL A 204 7.02 -45.46 -17.88
C VAL A 204 7.76 -46.30 -18.92
N VAL A 205 9.03 -45.99 -19.20
CA VAL A 205 9.87 -46.78 -20.12
C VAL A 205 9.98 -48.24 -19.66
N GLU A 206 10.19 -48.50 -18.36
CA GLU A 206 10.23 -49.87 -17.83
C GLU A 206 8.90 -50.63 -18.05
N MET A 207 7.76 -49.97 -17.81
CA MET A 207 6.44 -50.55 -18.02
C MET A 207 6.14 -50.80 -19.51
N GLU A 208 6.55 -49.88 -20.39
CA GLU A 208 6.47 -50.05 -21.84
C GLU A 208 7.29 -51.24 -22.31
N ASP A 209 8.58 -51.30 -21.93
CA ASP A 209 9.48 -52.43 -22.20
C ASP A 209 8.88 -53.76 -21.75
N ARG A 210 8.32 -53.79 -20.52
CA ARG A 210 7.67 -54.98 -19.98
C ARG A 210 6.42 -55.35 -20.79
N GLY A 211 5.61 -54.36 -21.14
CA GLY A 211 4.42 -54.53 -21.97
C GLY A 211 4.76 -55.10 -23.34
N GLU A 212 5.79 -54.58 -24.00
CA GLU A 212 6.28 -55.06 -25.29
C GLU A 212 6.79 -56.49 -25.20
N ARG A 213 7.55 -56.85 -24.15
CA ARG A 213 8.02 -58.23 -23.92
C ARG A 213 6.86 -59.20 -23.74
N VAL A 214 5.87 -58.84 -22.91
CA VAL A 214 4.67 -59.66 -22.69
C VAL A 214 3.87 -59.81 -23.99
N LEU A 215 3.72 -58.73 -24.77
CA LEU A 215 3.04 -58.77 -26.06
C LEU A 215 3.79 -59.64 -27.08
N ALA A 216 5.12 -59.56 -27.14
CA ALA A 216 5.94 -60.39 -28.02
C ALA A 216 5.85 -61.88 -27.64
N GLU A 217 5.87 -62.20 -26.35
CA GLU A 217 5.65 -63.56 -25.83
C GLU A 217 4.24 -64.08 -26.16
N ALA A 218 3.20 -63.25 -25.95
CA ALA A 218 1.82 -63.58 -26.31
C ALA A 218 1.66 -63.81 -27.82
N ARG A 219 2.31 -63.00 -28.67
CA ARG A 219 2.30 -63.20 -30.14
C ARG A 219 3.01 -64.48 -30.55
N ARG A 220 4.15 -64.80 -29.92
CA ARG A 220 4.88 -66.03 -30.17
C ARG A 220 4.06 -67.26 -29.79
N THR A 221 3.52 -67.28 -28.58
CA THR A 221 2.67 -68.39 -28.11
C THR A 221 1.40 -68.54 -28.96
N TYR A 222 0.82 -67.43 -29.41
CA TYR A 222 -0.29 -67.44 -30.36
C TYR A 222 0.11 -68.06 -31.71
N SER A 223 1.25 -67.64 -32.29
CA SER A 223 1.78 -68.20 -33.55
C SER A 223 2.08 -69.70 -33.42
N GLU A 224 2.71 -70.12 -32.34
CA GLU A 224 3.00 -71.54 -32.05
C GLU A 224 1.69 -72.35 -31.91
N ALA A 225 0.66 -71.78 -31.25
CA ALA A 225 -0.65 -72.41 -31.12
C ALA A 225 -1.40 -72.48 -32.47
N GLU A 226 -1.28 -71.46 -33.31
CA GLU A 226 -1.85 -71.42 -34.66
C GLU A 226 -1.20 -72.46 -35.56
N GLU A 227 0.14 -72.55 -35.58
CA GLU A 227 0.89 -73.57 -36.32
C GLU A 227 0.53 -74.99 -35.85
N ALA A 228 0.47 -75.22 -34.54
CA ALA A 228 0.05 -76.51 -34.00
C ALA A 228 -1.42 -76.84 -34.34
N ALA A 229 -2.30 -75.84 -34.44
CA ALA A 229 -3.67 -76.04 -34.90
C ALA A 229 -3.73 -76.37 -36.40
N ARG A 230 -2.91 -75.71 -37.23
CA ARG A 230 -2.78 -76.02 -38.66
C ARG A 230 -2.26 -77.45 -38.87
N HIS A 231 -1.17 -77.83 -38.21
CA HIS A 231 -0.66 -79.20 -38.29
C HIS A 231 -1.67 -80.24 -37.82
N ARG A 232 -2.39 -80.00 -36.72
CA ARG A 232 -3.48 -80.89 -36.31
C ARG A 232 -4.60 -81.00 -37.35
N ALA A 233 -4.94 -79.90 -38.02
CA ALA A 233 -5.94 -79.91 -39.10
C ALA A 233 -5.43 -80.64 -40.35
N GLU A 234 -4.16 -80.43 -40.74
CA GLU A 234 -3.49 -81.15 -41.83
C GLU A 234 -3.39 -82.65 -41.54
N ASP A 235 -2.95 -83.03 -40.34
CA ASP A 235 -2.87 -84.42 -39.87
C ASP A 235 -4.26 -85.08 -39.87
N ALA A 236 -5.29 -84.38 -39.36
CA ALA A 236 -6.66 -84.88 -39.39
C ALA A 236 -7.18 -85.03 -40.83
N SER A 237 -6.83 -84.11 -41.73
CA SER A 237 -7.17 -84.21 -43.16
C SER A 237 -6.46 -85.37 -43.83
N ALA A 238 -5.16 -85.56 -43.60
CA ALA A 238 -4.37 -86.67 -44.14
C ALA A 238 -4.87 -88.02 -43.61
N GLN A 239 -5.19 -88.12 -42.32
CA GLN A 239 -5.82 -89.30 -41.73
C GLN A 239 -7.22 -89.55 -42.34
N GLY A 240 -7.99 -88.49 -42.58
CA GLY A 240 -9.28 -88.57 -43.27
C GLY A 240 -9.13 -89.10 -44.71
N GLU A 241 -8.16 -88.59 -45.47
CA GLU A 241 -7.84 -89.06 -46.82
C GLU A 241 -7.34 -90.50 -46.82
N GLU A 242 -6.50 -90.89 -45.85
CA GLU A 242 -6.01 -92.26 -45.69
C GLU A 242 -7.17 -93.23 -45.37
N LEU A 243 -8.05 -92.87 -44.44
CA LEU A 243 -9.25 -93.66 -44.13
C LEU A 243 -10.16 -93.81 -45.35
N LEU A 244 -10.35 -92.75 -46.13
CA LEU A 244 -11.09 -92.81 -47.40
C LEU A 244 -10.40 -93.71 -48.43
N ALA A 245 -9.07 -93.67 -48.52
CA ALA A 245 -8.30 -94.54 -49.41
C ALA A 245 -8.38 -96.01 -48.98
N GLN A 246 -8.25 -96.31 -47.68
CA GLN A 246 -8.42 -97.64 -47.12
C GLN A 246 -9.85 -98.15 -47.34
N ALA A 247 -10.87 -97.28 -47.17
CA ALA A 247 -12.26 -97.61 -47.47
C ALA A 247 -12.44 -97.96 -48.96
N ARG A 248 -11.82 -97.22 -49.88
CA ARG A 248 -11.83 -97.55 -51.33
C ARG A 248 -11.12 -98.86 -51.64
N VAL A 249 -9.96 -99.14 -51.05
CA VAL A 249 -9.27 -100.43 -51.24
C VAL A 249 -10.13 -101.58 -50.71
N ARG A 250 -10.83 -101.37 -49.59
CA ARG A 250 -11.75 -102.35 -49.03
C ARG A 250 -13.01 -102.51 -49.90
N GLU A 251 -13.54 -101.43 -50.44
CA GLU A 251 -14.62 -101.43 -51.42
C GLU A 251 -14.21 -102.20 -52.68
N GLU A 252 -13.05 -101.90 -53.27
CA GLU A 252 -12.50 -102.64 -54.42
C GLU A 252 -12.23 -104.10 -54.09
N GLY A 253 -11.76 -104.41 -52.87
CA GLY A 253 -11.56 -105.77 -52.39
C GLY A 253 -12.88 -106.53 -52.29
N ILE A 254 -13.91 -105.91 -51.73
CA ILE A 254 -15.28 -106.44 -51.70
C ILE A 254 -15.80 -106.62 -53.12
N GLN A 255 -15.61 -105.66 -54.03
CA GLN A 255 -16.03 -105.77 -55.43
C GLN A 255 -15.33 -106.94 -56.13
N ARG A 256 -14.00 -107.07 -56.04
CA ARG A 256 -13.25 -108.19 -56.63
C ARG A 256 -13.63 -109.54 -56.03
N GLU A 257 -13.90 -109.59 -54.72
CA GLU A 257 -14.38 -110.80 -54.06
C GLU A 257 -15.81 -111.15 -54.50
N THR A 258 -16.67 -110.15 -54.67
CA THR A 258 -18.02 -110.31 -55.23
C THR A 258 -17.94 -110.80 -56.67
N GLU A 259 -17.07 -110.23 -57.51
CA GLU A 259 -16.81 -110.71 -58.87
C GLU A 259 -16.24 -112.14 -58.90
N ARG A 260 -15.34 -112.49 -57.96
CA ARG A 260 -14.81 -113.86 -57.87
C ARG A 260 -15.89 -114.85 -57.49
N VAL A 261 -16.74 -114.52 -56.51
CA VAL A 261 -17.88 -115.36 -56.12
C VAL A 261 -18.87 -115.51 -57.27
N LEU A 262 -19.12 -114.45 -58.04
CA LEU A 262 -19.93 -114.51 -59.25
C LEU A 262 -19.30 -115.42 -60.32
N ARG A 263 -17.98 -115.30 -60.59
CA ARG A 263 -17.25 -116.20 -61.50
C ARG A 263 -17.27 -117.66 -61.04
N GLU A 264 -17.09 -117.92 -59.75
CA GLU A 264 -17.14 -119.28 -59.19
C GLU A 264 -18.56 -119.89 -59.28
N HIS A 265 -19.59 -119.05 -59.17
CA HIS A 265 -20.98 -119.44 -59.45
C HIS A 265 -21.22 -119.72 -60.94
N ASP A 266 -20.66 -118.91 -61.84
CA ASP A 266 -20.72 -119.15 -63.29
C ASP A 266 -19.99 -120.45 -63.66
N GLU A 267 -18.80 -120.70 -63.10
CA GLU A 267 -18.02 -121.93 -63.30
C GLU A 267 -18.74 -123.17 -62.79
N ARG A 268 -19.39 -123.12 -61.61
CA ARG A 268 -20.27 -124.21 -61.12
C ARG A 268 -21.46 -124.45 -62.04
N THR A 269 -22.01 -123.39 -62.64
CA THR A 269 -23.14 -123.50 -63.58
C THR A 269 -22.69 -124.09 -64.91
N GLU A 270 -21.50 -123.75 -65.39
CA GLU A 270 -20.88 -124.34 -66.57
C GLU A 270 -20.46 -125.80 -66.36
N GLU A 271 -19.94 -126.17 -65.18
CA GLU A 271 -19.61 -127.57 -64.84
C GLU A 271 -20.87 -128.44 -64.78
N LEU A 272 -21.97 -127.94 -64.20
CA LEU A 272 -23.27 -128.62 -64.22
C LEU A 272 -23.82 -128.76 -65.66
N ARG A 273 -23.66 -127.74 -66.52
CA ARG A 273 -24.02 -127.80 -67.94
C ARG A 273 -23.14 -128.80 -68.72
N ARG A 274 -21.82 -128.86 -68.46
CA ARG A 274 -20.90 -129.85 -69.06
C ARG A 274 -21.19 -131.28 -68.60
N HIS A 275 -21.55 -131.50 -67.34
CA HIS A 275 -21.94 -132.81 -66.82
C HIS A 275 -23.27 -133.28 -67.43
N MET A 276 -24.24 -132.38 -67.60
CA MET A 276 -25.49 -132.67 -68.32
C MET A 276 -25.29 -132.88 -69.84
N ALA A 277 -24.33 -132.19 -70.46
CA ALA A 277 -23.97 -132.39 -71.87
C ALA A 277 -23.26 -133.73 -72.10
N HIS A 278 -22.42 -134.19 -71.16
CA HIS A 278 -21.72 -135.47 -71.24
C HIS A 278 -22.65 -136.67 -71.00
N VAL A 279 -23.63 -136.54 -70.10
CA VAL A 279 -24.70 -137.54 -69.92
C VAL A 279 -25.63 -137.59 -71.15
N ARG A 280 -25.97 -136.43 -71.75
CA ARG A 280 -26.70 -136.38 -73.04
C ARG A 280 -25.90 -136.97 -74.21
N SER A 281 -24.60 -136.71 -74.28
CA SER A 281 -23.72 -137.23 -75.34
C SER A 281 -23.49 -138.75 -75.24
N SER A 282 -23.53 -139.32 -74.03
CA SER A 282 -23.27 -140.76 -73.81
C SER A 282 -24.54 -141.61 -73.93
N LEU A 283 -25.72 -141.05 -73.66
CA LEU A 283 -27.02 -141.67 -73.98
C LEU A 283 -27.38 -141.56 -75.48
N ALA A 284 -26.87 -140.56 -76.20
CA ALA A 284 -27.09 -140.38 -77.64
C ALA A 284 -26.28 -141.34 -78.55
N ALA A 285 -25.20 -141.96 -78.04
CA ALA A 285 -24.38 -142.91 -78.81
C ALA A 285 -24.93 -144.36 -78.80
N LEU A 286 -25.99 -144.65 -78.02
CA LEU A 286 -26.59 -146.00 -77.96
C LEU A 286 -28.08 -146.08 -78.34
N THR A 287 -28.77 -144.97 -78.59
CA THR A 287 -30.10 -144.98 -79.25
C THR A 287 -30.37 -143.62 -79.90
N GLY A 288 -30.38 -143.54 -81.23
CA GLY A 288 -30.61 -142.28 -81.95
C GLY A 288 -32.03 -141.71 -81.81
N ARG A 289 -32.14 -140.41 -81.50
CA ARG A 289 -33.23 -139.48 -81.91
C ARG A 289 -32.97 -138.02 -81.44
N ALA A 290 -33.01 -137.09 -82.42
CA ALA A 290 -33.46 -135.67 -82.51
C ALA A 290 -33.45 -134.65 -81.34
N GLY A 291 -33.27 -133.37 -81.71
CA GLY A 291 -33.87 -132.17 -81.07
C GLY A 291 -32.85 -131.12 -80.60
N GLU A 292 -32.59 -129.93 -81.19
CA GLU A 292 -33.38 -128.71 -81.52
C GLU A 292 -33.59 -127.70 -80.34
N VAL A 293 -33.27 -126.42 -80.62
CA VAL A 293 -33.78 -125.10 -80.10
C VAL A 293 -33.31 -124.51 -78.72
N PRO A 294 -33.56 -123.20 -78.37
CA PRO A 294 -32.61 -122.05 -78.41
C PRO A 294 -32.69 -121.07 -77.18
N ASP A 295 -32.24 -119.80 -77.34
CA ASP A 295 -32.70 -118.53 -76.71
C ASP A 295 -32.40 -118.29 -75.20
N GLU A 296 -32.24 -117.08 -74.64
CA GLU A 296 -32.36 -115.68 -75.07
C GLU A 296 -31.79 -114.78 -73.93
N GLU A 297 -31.78 -113.48 -74.21
CA GLU A 297 -31.60 -112.25 -73.42
C GLU A 297 -32.32 -112.25 -72.03
N VAL A 298 -32.18 -111.31 -71.09
CA VAL A 298 -32.73 -109.94 -71.11
C VAL A 298 -32.15 -109.06 -69.98
N GLU A 299 -32.10 -107.77 -70.30
CA GLU A 299 -32.00 -106.53 -69.53
C GLU A 299 -32.86 -106.34 -68.25
N ALA A 300 -32.29 -105.47 -67.39
CA ALA A 300 -32.90 -104.31 -66.70
C ALA A 300 -33.71 -104.46 -65.39
N VAL A 301 -33.53 -103.44 -64.52
CA VAL A 301 -34.54 -102.45 -64.05
C VAL A 301 -34.35 -102.04 -62.56
N GLU A 302 -34.10 -100.73 -62.40
CA GLU A 302 -34.56 -99.71 -61.43
C GLU A 302 -34.74 -99.93 -59.90
N ALA A 303 -34.33 -98.84 -59.21
CA ALA A 303 -34.99 -98.07 -58.14
C ALA A 303 -35.35 -98.70 -56.79
N VAL A 304 -35.24 -97.87 -55.73
CA VAL A 304 -36.31 -97.54 -54.75
C VAL A 304 -35.77 -96.52 -53.72
N GLU A 305 -36.59 -95.50 -53.46
CA GLU A 305 -36.50 -94.52 -52.35
C GLU A 305 -36.64 -95.16 -50.96
N ASP A 306 -36.21 -94.42 -49.93
CA ASP A 306 -37.10 -93.91 -48.86
C ASP A 306 -36.52 -94.01 -47.42
N VAL A 307 -36.96 -93.03 -46.61
CA VAL A 307 -37.11 -92.99 -45.14
C VAL A 307 -35.96 -92.43 -44.27
N ALA A 308 -36.15 -91.17 -43.83
CA ALA A 308 -35.69 -90.66 -42.54
C ALA A 308 -36.60 -91.17 -41.39
N PRO A 309 -36.20 -91.11 -40.10
CA PRO A 309 -36.75 -89.99 -39.30
C PRO A 309 -35.92 -89.49 -38.09
N SER A 310 -36.30 -88.28 -37.63
CA SER A 310 -36.48 -87.80 -36.23
C SER A 310 -35.33 -87.91 -35.21
N ALA A 311 -34.76 -86.80 -34.74
CA ALA A 311 -35.25 -85.91 -33.65
C ALA A 311 -35.05 -86.46 -32.22
N SER A 312 -34.27 -85.77 -31.38
CA SER A 312 -34.81 -84.93 -30.28
C SER A 312 -33.71 -84.21 -29.49
N LEU A 313 -33.95 -82.92 -29.28
CA LEU A 313 -33.31 -81.93 -28.39
C LEU A 313 -33.73 -82.21 -26.91
N PRO A 314 -33.69 -81.28 -25.90
CA PRO A 314 -33.11 -79.93 -25.76
C PRO A 314 -32.31 -79.76 -24.42
N GLY A 315 -31.55 -78.70 -24.17
CA GLY A 315 -32.02 -77.36 -23.81
C GLY A 315 -31.51 -76.98 -22.41
N GLY A 316 -31.01 -75.75 -22.25
CA GLY A 316 -30.56 -75.23 -20.95
C GLY A 316 -29.91 -73.87 -21.10
N GLY A 317 -30.72 -72.86 -21.40
CA GLY A 317 -30.27 -71.47 -21.41
C GLY A 317 -29.99 -70.96 -19.99
N ALA A 318 -29.07 -70.00 -19.91
CA ALA A 318 -29.06 -68.98 -18.87
C ALA A 318 -28.52 -67.68 -19.49
N GLN A 319 -29.45 -66.84 -19.94
CA GLN A 319 -29.26 -65.40 -20.04
C GLN A 319 -29.53 -64.79 -18.66
N GLY A 320 -28.78 -63.73 -18.33
CA GLY A 320 -29.04 -62.81 -17.24
C GLY A 320 -27.71 -62.35 -16.62
N GLY A 321 -27.33 -61.09 -16.64
CA GLY A 321 -28.07 -59.89 -16.99
C GLY A 321 -27.15 -58.67 -16.98
N ALA A 322 -27.70 -57.59 -17.50
CA ALA A 322 -27.12 -56.26 -17.59
C ALA A 322 -27.01 -55.54 -16.23
N GLY A 323 -26.17 -54.50 -16.20
CA GLY A 323 -26.09 -53.45 -15.18
C GLY A 323 -24.66 -52.91 -15.10
N GLN A 324 -24.31 -51.85 -15.84
CA GLN A 324 -24.30 -50.45 -15.37
C GLN A 324 -23.39 -50.24 -14.15
N ASP A 325 -22.18 -49.71 -14.37
CA ASP A 325 -21.81 -48.29 -14.21
C ASP A 325 -20.47 -48.00 -14.90
#